data_AF-A0A956QEK3-F1
#
_entry.id   AF-A0A956QEK3-F1
#
_cell.length_a   1.000
_cell.length_b   1.000
_cell.length_c   1.000
_cell.angle_alpha   90.00
_cell.angle_beta   90.00
_cell.angle_gamma   90.00
#
_symmetry.space_group_name_H-M   'P 1'
#
loop_
_entity.id
_entity.type
_entity.pdbx_description
1 polymer ?
#
loop_
_entity_poly.entity_id
_entity_poly.type
_entity_poly.pdbx_seq_one_letter_code
_entity_poly.pdbx_strand_id
1 'polypeptide(L)'
;MSQENFEHSPFTVVADALAKLLEDELEPERFLAIVNREERLIRRWLSELRRLKLPPDYPDGEVIGAAGVQGCQEMLDGLSQVRKALEEGDDEALEAGYDQVSEGHELIEKLLATIATIKERNQAQLLEDNFWA
;
A
#
# COMPACT_ATOMS: atom_id res chain seq x y z
N MET A 1 -9.63 7.59 -2.04
CA MET A 1 -8.61 8.60 -1.70
C MET A 1 -8.22 9.32 -2.99
N SER A 2 -7.92 10.62 -2.92
CA SER A 2 -7.11 11.28 -3.95
C SER A 2 -5.62 10.91 -3.78
N GLN A 3 -4.78 11.16 -4.79
CA GLN A 3 -3.33 10.94 -4.73
C GLN A 3 -2.68 11.68 -3.54
N GLU A 4 -3.13 12.91 -3.27
CA GLU A 4 -2.76 13.72 -2.10
C GLU A 4 -3.08 13.03 -0.75
N ASN A 5 -4.13 12.21 -0.68
CA ASN A 5 -4.41 11.43 0.54
C ASN A 5 -3.51 10.18 0.66
N PHE A 6 -2.95 9.70 -0.44
CA PHE A 6 -2.05 8.54 -0.42
C PHE A 6 -0.65 8.90 0.07
N GLU A 7 -0.17 10.11 -0.21
CA GLU A 7 1.09 10.66 0.32
C GLU A 7 1.16 10.64 1.86
N HIS A 8 0.00 10.68 2.52
CA HIS A 8 -0.12 10.63 3.97
C HIS A 8 -0.64 9.29 4.49
N SER A 9 -0.70 8.27 3.63
CA SER A 9 -1.17 6.94 3.97
C SER A 9 -0.14 6.17 4.81
N PRO A 10 -0.56 5.15 5.57
CA PRO A 10 0.37 4.29 6.30
C PRO A 10 1.40 3.61 5.39
N PHE A 11 1.08 3.43 4.11
CA PHE A 11 1.97 2.79 3.13
C PHE A 11 3.16 3.71 2.82
N THR A 12 2.90 4.97 2.47
CA THR A 12 3.94 5.97 2.18
C THR A 12 4.75 6.29 3.43
N VAL A 13 4.11 6.44 4.60
CA VAL A 13 4.82 6.69 5.87
C VAL A 13 5.82 5.57 6.19
N VAL A 14 5.45 4.31 5.93
CA VAL A 14 6.35 3.17 6.14
C VAL A 14 7.48 3.16 5.11
N ALA A 15 7.19 3.35 3.83
CA ALA A 15 8.19 3.37 2.77
C ALA A 15 9.22 4.49 2.99
N ASP A 16 8.77 5.69 3.31
CA ASP A 16 9.63 6.84 3.62
C ASP A 16 10.50 6.61 4.86
N ALA A 17 9.92 6.02 5.91
CA ALA A 17 10.67 5.71 7.12
C ALA A 17 11.76 4.67 6.85
N LEU A 18 11.49 3.69 5.99
CA LEU A 18 12.44 2.66 5.62
C LEU A 18 13.56 3.20 4.73
N ALA A 19 13.25 4.06 3.76
CA ALA A 19 14.26 4.75 2.97
C ALA A 19 15.23 5.54 3.86
N LYS A 20 14.69 6.31 4.82
CA LYS A 20 15.51 7.05 5.79
C LYS A 20 16.34 6.16 6.71
N LEU A 21 15.86 4.97 7.02
CA LEU A 21 16.64 4.00 7.79
C LEU A 21 17.87 3.53 6.99
N LEU A 22 17.71 3.23 5.69
CA LEU A 22 18.81 2.82 4.81
C LEU A 22 19.81 3.94 4.50
N GLU A 23 19.33 5.19 4.48
CA GLU A 23 20.17 6.37 4.28
C GLU A 23 20.89 6.82 5.58
N ASP A 24 20.83 6.01 6.65
CA ASP A 24 21.33 6.34 7.99
C ASP A 24 20.76 7.65 8.58
N GLU A 25 19.61 8.13 8.06
CA GLU A 25 18.93 9.34 8.51
C GLU A 25 17.93 9.08 9.65
N LEU A 26 17.60 7.82 9.92
CA LEU A 26 16.64 7.41 10.94
C LEU A 26 17.19 6.26 11.79
N GLU A 27 17.21 6.45 13.12
CA GLU A 27 17.62 5.41 14.06
C GLU A 27 16.65 4.21 14.05
N PRO A 28 17.14 2.96 14.19
CA PRO A 28 16.32 1.76 14.20
C PRO A 28 15.17 1.82 15.23
N GLU A 29 15.38 2.32 16.45
CA GLU A 29 14.28 2.36 17.44
C GLU A 29 13.15 3.31 17.01
N ARG A 30 13.51 4.43 16.37
CA ARG A 30 12.53 5.40 15.86
C ARG A 30 11.78 4.83 14.67
N PHE A 31 12.48 4.14 13.77
CA PHE A 31 11.86 3.39 12.68
C PHE A 31 10.84 2.38 13.21
N LEU A 32 11.23 1.52 14.15
CA LEU A 32 10.36 0.50 14.72
C LEU A 32 9.12 1.09 15.41
N ALA A 33 9.26 2.26 16.06
CA ALA A 33 8.14 2.96 16.67
C ALA A 33 7.11 3.45 15.62
N ILE A 34 7.58 3.97 14.48
CA ILE A 34 6.73 4.38 13.35
C ILE A 34 6.02 3.15 12.78
N VAL A 35 6.78 2.11 12.44
CA VAL A 35 6.24 0.89 11.84
C VAL A 35 5.18 0.26 12.73
N ASN A 36 5.39 0.13 14.03
CA ASN A 36 4.40 -0.46 14.94
C ASN A 36 3.06 0.31 14.97
N ARG A 37 3.09 1.63 14.72
CA ARG A 37 1.88 2.43 14.61
C ARG A 37 1.18 2.16 13.28
N GLU A 38 1.91 2.25 12.18
CA GLU A 38 1.35 2.21 10.83
C GLU A 38 0.98 0.78 10.37
N GLU A 39 1.74 -0.23 10.79
CA GLU A 39 1.47 -1.64 10.48
C GLU A 39 0.08 -2.07 10.94
N ARG A 40 -0.40 -1.55 12.08
CA ARG A 40 -1.78 -1.80 12.54
C ARG A 40 -2.81 -1.27 11.56
N LEU A 41 -2.56 -0.13 10.94
CA LEU A 41 -3.43 0.45 9.92
C LEU A 41 -3.36 -0.37 8.62
N ILE A 42 -2.16 -0.80 8.20
CA ILE A 42 -1.98 -1.69 7.04
C ILE A 42 -2.73 -3.02 7.24
N ARG A 43 -2.61 -3.67 8.40
CA ARG A 43 -3.34 -4.92 8.73
C ARG A 43 -4.85 -4.72 8.73
N ARG A 44 -5.33 -3.58 9.21
CA ARG A 44 -6.75 -3.23 9.16
C ARG A 44 -7.21 -3.08 7.71
N TRP A 45 -6.45 -2.37 6.89
CA TRP A 45 -6.69 -2.21 5.47
C TRP A 45 -6.75 -3.57 4.74
N LEU A 46 -5.78 -4.44 4.97
CA LEU A 46 -5.78 -5.80 4.44
C LEU A 46 -7.06 -6.57 4.83
N SER A 47 -7.48 -6.44 6.09
CA SER A 47 -8.71 -7.09 6.57
C SER A 47 -9.97 -6.52 5.90
N GLU A 48 -10.02 -5.22 5.66
CA GLU A 48 -11.11 -4.54 4.97
C GLU A 48 -11.16 -4.95 3.49
N LEU A 49 -10.01 -4.96 2.81
CA LEU A 49 -9.89 -5.41 1.41
C LEU A 49 -10.31 -6.88 1.23
N ARG A 50 -9.90 -7.78 2.12
CA ARG A 50 -10.31 -9.21 2.07
C ARG A 50 -11.82 -9.41 2.27
N ARG A 51 -12.49 -8.46 2.93
CA ARG A 51 -13.94 -8.51 3.18
C ARG A 51 -14.74 -7.78 2.10
N LEU A 52 -14.08 -7.02 1.23
CA LEU A 52 -14.74 -6.30 0.15
C LEU A 52 -15.36 -7.32 -0.81
N LYS A 53 -16.70 -7.38 -0.81
CA LYS A 53 -17.46 -8.13 -1.78
C LYS A 53 -17.90 -7.16 -2.86
N LEU A 54 -17.28 -7.27 -4.03
CA LEU A 54 -17.66 -6.46 -5.19
C LEU A 54 -18.80 -7.14 -5.94
N PRO A 55 -19.76 -6.37 -6.47
CA PRO A 55 -20.79 -6.92 -7.35
C PRO A 55 -20.16 -7.67 -8.54
N PRO A 56 -20.74 -8.81 -8.95
CA PRO A 56 -20.19 -9.66 -10.02
C PRO A 56 -20.18 -8.98 -11.40
N ASP A 57 -20.94 -7.91 -11.56
CA ASP A 57 -21.03 -7.05 -12.74
C ASP A 57 -20.00 -5.92 -12.75
N TYR A 58 -19.08 -5.86 -11.78
CA TYR A 58 -18.00 -4.87 -11.74
C TYR A 58 -16.73 -5.44 -12.42
N PRO A 59 -16.47 -5.13 -13.70
CA PRO A 59 -15.55 -5.89 -14.57
C PRO A 59 -14.07 -5.88 -14.15
N ASP A 60 -13.67 -5.07 -13.17
CA ASP A 60 -12.29 -4.98 -12.69
C ASP A 60 -12.19 -5.29 -11.19
N GLY A 61 -13.31 -5.67 -10.55
CA GLY A 61 -13.41 -5.68 -9.09
C GLY A 61 -12.57 -6.74 -8.42
N GLU A 62 -12.66 -7.97 -8.90
CA GLU A 62 -11.87 -9.08 -8.36
C GLU A 62 -10.36 -8.85 -8.54
N VAL A 63 -9.96 -8.26 -9.67
CA VAL A 63 -8.56 -7.93 -9.98
C VAL A 63 -8.04 -6.82 -9.06
N ILE A 64 -8.80 -5.74 -8.89
CA ILE A 64 -8.49 -4.62 -7.99
C ILE A 64 -8.41 -5.11 -6.53
N GLY A 65 -9.37 -5.93 -6.11
CA GLY A 65 -9.37 -6.51 -4.77
C GLY A 65 -8.14 -7.39 -4.52
N ALA A 66 -7.78 -8.25 -5.47
CA ALA A 66 -6.60 -9.12 -5.37
C ALA A 66 -5.29 -8.32 -5.32
N ALA A 67 -5.12 -7.31 -6.19
CA ALA A 67 -3.92 -6.47 -6.21
C ALA A 67 -3.75 -5.68 -4.89
N GLY A 68 -4.84 -5.15 -4.33
CA GLY A 68 -4.79 -4.46 -3.02
C GLY A 68 -4.43 -5.39 -1.87
N VAL A 69 -4.95 -6.63 -1.89
CA VAL A 69 -4.59 -7.66 -0.90
C VAL A 69 -3.12 -8.03 -1.04
N GLN A 70 -2.61 -8.21 -2.27
CA GLN A 70 -1.22 -8.53 -2.53
C GLN A 70 -0.30 -7.41 -2.03
N GLY A 71 -0.52 -6.16 -2.43
CA GLY A 71 0.33 -5.05 -2.00
C GLY A 71 0.39 -4.88 -0.47
N CYS A 72 -0.75 -5.03 0.21
CA CYS A 72 -0.76 -5.00 1.68
C CYS A 72 0.00 -6.19 2.30
N GLN A 73 -0.04 -7.37 1.66
CA GLN A 73 0.65 -8.56 2.15
C GLN A 73 2.17 -8.41 1.97
N GLU A 74 2.63 -7.99 0.79
CA GLU A 74 4.06 -7.73 0.51
C GLU A 74 4.64 -6.73 1.51
N MET A 75 3.93 -5.62 1.77
CA MET A 75 4.39 -4.64 2.76
C MET A 75 4.52 -5.23 4.17
N LEU A 76 3.57 -6.07 4.61
CA LEU A 76 3.63 -6.66 5.95
C LEU A 76 4.73 -7.71 6.07
N ASP A 77 4.93 -8.50 5.02
CA ASP A 77 5.96 -9.54 4.99
C ASP A 77 7.35 -8.89 4.93
N GLY A 78 7.55 -7.89 4.08
CA GLY A 78 8.78 -7.09 4.02
C GLY A 78 9.09 -6.40 5.36
N LEU A 79 8.10 -5.77 6.00
CA LEU A 79 8.25 -5.19 7.35
C LEU A 79 8.63 -6.22 8.42
N SER A 80 8.19 -7.47 8.26
CA SER A 80 8.60 -8.56 9.15
C SER A 80 10.04 -8.97 8.92
N GLN A 81 10.50 -8.98 7.66
CA GLN A 81 11.89 -9.27 7.31
C GLN A 81 12.82 -8.17 7.81
N VAL A 82 12.50 -6.90 7.55
CA VAL A 82 13.25 -5.73 8.05
C VAL A 82 13.44 -5.79 9.57
N ARG A 83 12.37 -6.10 10.32
CA ARG A 83 12.48 -6.23 11.78
C ARG A 83 13.48 -7.28 12.22
N LYS A 84 13.41 -8.46 11.60
CA LYS A 84 14.31 -9.55 11.89
C LYS A 84 15.75 -9.20 11.53
N ALA A 85 15.95 -8.58 10.36
CA ALA A 85 17.25 -8.12 9.89
C ALA A 85 17.91 -7.13 10.86
N LEU A 86 17.13 -6.18 11.39
CA LEU A 86 17.62 -5.22 12.39
C LEU A 86 18.03 -5.87 13.72
N GLU A 87 17.29 -6.90 14.16
CA GLU A 87 17.62 -7.66 15.37
C GLU A 87 18.90 -8.49 15.19
N GLU A 88 19.11 -9.02 13.98
CA GLU A 88 20.23 -9.90 13.63
C GLU A 88 21.47 -9.12 13.14
N GLY A 89 21.32 -7.84 12.80
CA GLY A 89 22.37 -7.03 12.16
C GLY A 89 22.70 -7.54 10.75
N ASP A 90 21.69 -8.00 10.02
CA ASP A 90 21.81 -8.60 8.69
C ASP A 90 21.42 -7.58 7.60
N ASP A 91 22.43 -6.90 7.05
CA ASP A 91 22.23 -5.87 6.03
C ASP A 91 21.64 -6.42 4.71
N GLU A 92 21.94 -7.67 4.35
CA GLU A 92 21.40 -8.31 3.13
C GLU A 92 19.91 -8.61 3.30
N ALA A 93 19.52 -9.13 4.47
CA ALA A 93 18.11 -9.32 4.81
C ALA A 93 17.35 -7.99 4.95
N LEU A 94 18.04 -6.92 5.37
CA LEU A 94 17.47 -5.58 5.46
C LEU A 94 17.14 -5.02 4.07
N GLU A 95 18.07 -5.15 3.12
CA GLU A 95 17.87 -4.74 1.72
C GLU A 95 16.75 -5.55 1.06
N ALA A 96 16.73 -6.88 1.24
CA ALA A 96 15.65 -7.73 0.74
C ALA A 96 14.27 -7.35 1.31
N GLY A 97 14.23 -7.04 2.62
CA GLY A 97 13.02 -6.55 3.27
C GLY A 97 12.57 -5.20 2.72
N TYR A 98 13.50 -4.31 2.37
CA TYR A 98 13.22 -3.04 1.71
C TYR A 98 12.64 -3.21 0.32
N ASP A 99 13.26 -4.03 -0.53
CA ASP A 99 12.76 -4.29 -1.88
C ASP A 99 11.31 -4.79 -1.84
N GLN A 100 10.98 -5.68 -0.90
CA GLN A 100 9.63 -6.21 -0.75
C GLN A 100 8.63 -5.14 -0.24
N VAL A 101 9.04 -4.29 0.69
CA VAL A 101 8.22 -3.14 1.13
C VAL A 101 7.97 -2.17 -0.02
N SER A 102 8.99 -1.90 -0.84
CA SER A 102 8.91 -1.03 -2.01
C SER A 102 7.96 -1.61 -3.07
N GLU A 103 8.07 -2.91 -3.37
CA GLU A 103 7.15 -3.59 -4.29
C GLU A 103 5.70 -3.50 -3.79
N GLY A 104 5.47 -3.77 -2.51
CA GLY A 104 4.15 -3.64 -1.89
C GLY A 104 3.58 -2.23 -1.99
N HIS A 105 4.42 -1.21 -1.77
CA HIS A 105 4.04 0.21 -1.91
C HIS A 105 3.65 0.54 -3.36
N GLU A 106 4.48 0.17 -4.34
CA GLU A 106 4.19 0.40 -5.76
C GLU A 106 2.89 -0.26 -6.22
N LEU A 107 2.61 -1.49 -5.75
CA LEU A 107 1.38 -2.21 -6.09
C LEU A 107 0.15 -1.43 -5.60
N ILE A 108 0.21 -0.87 -4.40
CA ILE A 108 -0.88 -0.08 -3.83
C ILE A 108 -1.02 1.26 -4.55
N GLU A 109 0.09 1.90 -4.92
CA GLU A 109 0.06 3.14 -5.70
C GLU A 109 -0.60 2.92 -7.08
N LYS A 110 -0.14 1.90 -7.82
CA LYS A 110 -0.71 1.50 -9.13
C LYS A 110 -2.19 1.17 -9.03
N LEU A 111 -2.60 0.49 -7.95
CA LEU A 111 -4.00 0.21 -7.66
C LEU A 111 -4.81 1.50 -7.50
N LEU A 112 -4.33 2.46 -6.71
CA LEU A 112 -5.03 3.72 -6.49
C LEU A 112 -5.15 4.56 -7.76
N ALA A 113 -4.10 4.58 -8.59
CA ALA A 113 -4.14 5.21 -9.91
C ALA A 113 -5.19 4.55 -10.83
N THR A 114 -5.28 3.21 -10.79
CA THR A 114 -6.27 2.45 -11.55
C THR A 114 -7.69 2.78 -11.09
N ILE A 115 -7.94 2.81 -9.78
CA ILE A 115 -9.24 3.17 -9.20
C ILE A 115 -9.63 4.61 -9.57
N ALA A 116 -8.69 5.55 -9.52
CA ALA A 116 -8.94 6.94 -9.90
C ALA A 116 -9.34 7.05 -11.38
N THR A 117 -8.62 6.37 -12.27
CA THR A 117 -8.91 6.34 -13.71
C THR A 117 -10.31 5.76 -13.99
N ILE A 118 -10.67 4.66 -13.31
CA ILE A 118 -12.01 4.06 -13.45
C ILE A 118 -13.09 5.03 -12.96
N LYS A 119 -12.85 5.71 -11.84
CA LYS A 119 -13.80 6.69 -11.29
C LYS A 119 -14.04 7.85 -12.25
N GLU A 120 -12.98 8.39 -12.85
CA GLU A 120 -13.07 9.48 -13.84
C GLU A 120 -13.84 9.04 -15.08
N ARG A 121 -13.55 7.85 -15.63
CA ARG A 121 -14.28 7.29 -16.77
C ARG A 121 -15.77 7.14 -16.47
N ASN A 122 -16.11 6.57 -15.31
CA ASN A 122 -17.51 6.37 -14.92
C ASN A 122 -18.23 7.70 -14.70
N GLN A 123 -17.55 8.72 -14.14
CA GLN A 123 -18.13 10.06 -13.99
C GLN A 123 -18.40 10.75 -15.34
N ALA A 124 -17.49 10.60 -16.31
CA ALA A 124 -17.68 11.14 -17.66
C ALA A 124 -18.88 10.48 -18.36
N GLN A 125 -19.01 9.16 -18.27
CA GLN A 125 -20.16 8.42 -18.82
C GLN A 125 -21.48 8.81 -18.14
N LEU A 126 -21.51 8.90 -16.81
CA LEU A 126 -22.72 9.34 -16.09
C LEU A 126 -23.13 10.76 -16.47
N LEU A 127 -22.19 11.67 -16.70
CA LEU A 127 -22.51 13.00 -17.19
C LEU A 127 -23.11 12.94 -18.60
N GLU A 128 -22.47 12.23 -19.53
CA GLU A 128 -22.97 12.03 -20.89
C GLU A 128 -24.39 11.44 -20.88
N ASP A 129 -24.62 10.35 -20.14
CA ASP A 129 -25.94 9.72 -20.00
C ASP A 129 -27.00 10.70 -19.44
N ASN A 130 -26.63 11.58 -18.52
CA ASN A 130 -27.54 12.61 -17.98
C ASN A 130 -27.76 13.80 -18.93
N PHE A 131 -26.83 14.08 -19.85
CA PHE A 131 -26.97 15.16 -20.85
C PHE A 131 -27.80 14.75 -22.07
N TRP A 132 -27.79 13.45 -22.40
CA TRP A 132 -28.48 12.89 -23.57
C TRP A 132 -29.77 12.11 -23.26
N ALA A 133 -30.14 11.98 -21.98
CA ALA A 133 -31.46 11.51 -21.52
C ALA A 133 -32.51 12.63 -21.53
#